data_AF-A0A4Q7CKZ5-F1
#
_entry.id   AF-A0A4Q7CKZ5-F1
#
_cell.length_a   1.000
_cell.length_b   1.000
_cell.length_c   1.000
_cell.angle_alpha   90.00
_cell.angle_beta   90.00
_cell.angle_gamma   90.00
#
_symmetry.space_group_name_H-M   'P 1'
#
loop_
_entity.id
_entity.type
_entity.pdbx_description
1 polymer ?
#
loop_
_entity_poly.entity_id
_entity_poly.type
_entity_poly.pdbx_seq_one_letter_code
_entity_poly.pdbx_strand_id
1 'polypeptide(L)'
;VKELFVEGWAEMGTTLTTLADGADLVMTGQTYHGVAANVAEYYDIPAAALHHFPMQVNGPIAIPSIPTPATLVRATMQVSWRLYA
;
A
#
# COMPACT_ATOMS: atom_id res chain seq x y z
N VAL A 1 -1.31 21.45 -8.24
CA VAL A 1 -0.88 20.32 -7.37
C VAL A 1 -2.07 19.57 -6.78
N LYS A 2 -2.96 20.21 -6.02
CA LYS A 2 -4.18 19.54 -5.48
C LYS A 2 -5.04 18.89 -6.58
N GLU A 3 -5.22 19.60 -7.68
CA GLU A 3 -5.99 19.16 -8.85
C GLU A 3 -5.38 17.90 -9.49
N LEU A 4 -4.06 17.88 -9.72
CA LEU A 4 -3.33 16.70 -10.19
C LEU A 4 -3.55 15.45 -9.32
N PHE A 5 -3.65 15.60 -8.00
CA PHE A 5 -3.89 14.45 -7.11
C PHE A 5 -5.34 13.96 -7.18
N VAL A 6 -6.31 14.87 -7.27
CA VAL A 6 -7.73 14.50 -7.34
C VAL A 6 -8.05 13.89 -8.71
N GLU A 7 -7.64 14.55 -9.79
CA GLU A 7 -7.86 14.09 -11.16
C GLU A 7 -7.08 12.81 -11.43
N GLY A 8 -5.80 12.76 -11.05
CA GLY A 8 -4.98 11.57 -11.21
C GLY A 8 -5.54 10.37 -10.45
N TRP A 9 -6.12 10.58 -9.26
CA TRP A 9 -6.78 9.50 -8.53
C TRP A 9 -8.02 8.97 -9.26
N ALA A 10 -8.85 9.86 -9.80
CA ALA A 10 -10.03 9.48 -10.58
C ALA A 10 -9.66 8.76 -11.88
N GLU A 11 -8.61 9.22 -12.56
CA GLU A 11 -8.09 8.60 -13.79
C GLU A 11 -7.51 7.20 -13.53
N MET A 12 -6.71 7.04 -12.46
CA MET A 12 -6.21 5.73 -12.04
C MET A 12 -7.35 4.77 -11.71
N GLY A 13 -8.39 5.23 -11.01
CA GLY A 13 -9.58 4.43 -10.71
C GLY A 13 -10.31 3.96 -11.97
N THR A 14 -10.61 4.89 -12.88
CA THR A 14 -11.28 4.59 -14.16
C THR A 14 -10.49 3.57 -14.99
N THR A 15 -9.17 3.76 -15.05
CA THR A 15 -8.28 2.87 -15.78
C THR A 15 -8.26 1.47 -15.16
N LEU A 16 -8.12 1.38 -13.83
CA LEU A 16 -8.06 0.11 -13.13
C LEU A 16 -9.40 -0.63 -13.18
N THR A 17 -10.54 0.06 -13.06
CA THR A 17 -11.86 -0.53 -13.28
C THR A 17 -11.94 -1.20 -14.64
N THR A 18 -11.53 -0.49 -15.70
CA THR A 18 -11.53 -1.03 -17.07
C THR A 18 -10.66 -2.27 -17.21
N LEU A 19 -9.50 -2.30 -16.56
CA LEU A 19 -8.57 -3.44 -16.59
C LEU A 19 -9.04 -4.63 -15.73
N ALA A 20 -9.86 -4.37 -14.71
CA ALA A 20 -10.35 -5.39 -13.78
C ALA A 20 -11.61 -6.11 -14.28
N ASP A 21 -12.19 -5.71 -15.42
CA ASP A 21 -13.35 -6.38 -15.99
C ASP A 21 -13.04 -7.85 -16.31
N GLY A 22 -13.76 -8.76 -15.65
CA GLY A 22 -13.54 -10.21 -15.73
C GLY A 22 -12.33 -10.74 -14.96
N ALA A 23 -11.67 -9.92 -14.12
CA ALA A 23 -10.61 -10.38 -13.24
C ALA A 23 -11.18 -11.08 -11.98
N ASP A 24 -10.51 -12.13 -11.51
CA ASP A 24 -10.88 -12.84 -10.27
C ASP A 24 -10.23 -12.24 -9.00
N LEU A 25 -9.31 -11.29 -9.15
CA LEU A 25 -8.54 -10.67 -8.06
C LEU A 25 -7.91 -9.35 -8.51
N VAL A 26 -7.91 -8.33 -7.63
CA VAL A 26 -7.08 -7.12 -7.81
C VAL A 26 -5.88 -7.16 -6.86
N MET A 27 -4.67 -6.98 -7.39
CA MET A 27 -3.46 -6.91 -6.57
C MET A 27 -2.85 -5.49 -6.60
N THR A 28 -2.40 -5.02 -5.44
CA THR A 28 -1.68 -3.76 -5.29
C THR A 28 -0.26 -3.96 -4.75
N GLY A 29 0.62 -3.03 -5.12
CA GLY A 29 2.02 -3.00 -4.71
C GLY A 29 2.23 -2.18 -3.43
N GLN A 30 3.16 -1.22 -3.47
CA GLN A 30 3.47 -0.32 -2.34
C GLN A 30 2.56 0.92 -2.28
N THR A 31 2.01 1.34 -3.42
CA THR A 31 1.35 2.64 -3.56
C THR A 31 -0.08 2.47 -4.07
N TYR A 32 -0.92 3.45 -3.75
CA TYR A 32 -2.29 3.55 -4.26
C TYR A 32 -3.22 2.40 -3.84
N HIS A 33 -3.01 1.82 -2.65
CA HIS A 33 -3.84 0.73 -2.11
C HIS A 33 -5.34 1.07 -2.12
N GLY A 34 -5.71 2.33 -1.84
CA GLY A 34 -7.11 2.76 -1.86
C GLY A 34 -7.77 2.70 -3.25
N VAL A 35 -7.01 2.91 -4.33
CA VAL A 35 -7.54 2.77 -5.71
C VAL A 35 -7.88 1.30 -5.98
N ALA A 36 -6.97 0.39 -5.62
CA ALA A 36 -7.17 -1.05 -5.79
C ALA A 36 -8.31 -1.58 -4.92
N ALA A 37 -8.41 -1.14 -3.66
CA ALA A 37 -9.49 -1.51 -2.76
C ALA A 37 -10.85 -1.07 -3.30
N ASN A 38 -10.99 0.19 -3.75
CA ASN A 38 -12.25 0.69 -4.32
C ASN A 38 -12.70 -0.13 -5.54
N VAL A 39 -11.78 -0.51 -6.43
CA VAL A 39 -12.12 -1.31 -7.63
C VAL A 39 -12.47 -2.75 -7.27
N ALA A 40 -11.75 -3.35 -6.31
CA ALA A 40 -12.06 -4.69 -5.82
C ALA A 40 -13.47 -4.74 -5.19
N GLU A 41 -13.82 -3.74 -4.38
CA GLU A 41 -15.17 -3.58 -3.83
C GLU A 41 -16.24 -3.36 -4.91
N TYR A 42 -15.93 -2.55 -5.94
CA TYR A 42 -16.85 -2.30 -7.05
C TYR A 42 -17.23 -3.59 -7.81
N TYR A 43 -16.29 -4.50 -7.99
CA TYR A 43 -16.50 -5.78 -8.69
C TYR A 43 -16.86 -6.96 -7.76
N ASP A 44 -16.89 -6.75 -6.44
CA ASP A 44 -17.06 -7.81 -5.43
C ASP A 44 -16.04 -8.96 -5.56
N ILE A 45 -14.78 -8.60 -5.82
CA ILE A 45 -13.66 -9.55 -5.95
C ILE A 45 -12.60 -9.30 -4.87
N PRO A 46 -11.79 -10.30 -4.51
CA PRO A 46 -10.80 -10.13 -3.45
C PRO A 46 -9.71 -9.12 -3.84
N ALA A 47 -9.13 -8.47 -2.83
CA ALA A 47 -7.96 -7.59 -2.96
C ALA A 47 -6.74 -8.23 -2.29
N ALA A 48 -5.58 -8.20 -2.95
CA ALA A 48 -4.30 -8.68 -2.42
C ALA A 48 -3.24 -7.57 -2.42
N ALA A 49 -2.30 -7.61 -1.48
CA ALA A 49 -1.19 -6.65 -1.39
C ALA A 49 0.17 -7.36 -1.40
N LEU A 50 1.08 -6.94 -2.29
CA LEU A 50 2.45 -7.44 -2.38
C LEU A 50 3.47 -6.30 -2.17
N HIS A 51 4.01 -6.23 -0.95
CA HIS A 51 5.06 -5.28 -0.58
C HIS A 51 6.44 -5.79 -0.98
N HIS A 52 6.82 -5.56 -2.24
CA HIS A 52 8.14 -5.91 -2.80
C HIS A 52 9.28 -5.00 -2.32
N PHE A 53 8.96 -3.84 -1.74
CA PHE A 53 9.91 -2.97 -1.06
C PHE A 53 9.57 -2.96 0.44
N PRO A 54 10.01 -3.96 1.20
CA PRO A 54 9.58 -4.12 2.58
C PRO A 54 10.08 -2.93 3.40
N MET A 55 9.18 -2.02 3.71
CA MET A 55 9.45 -0.98 4.70
C MET A 55 9.28 -1.55 6.11
N GLN A 56 8.90 -2.83 6.31
CA GLN A 56 8.59 -3.39 7.63
C GLN A 56 9.00 -4.84 7.96
N VAL A 57 9.29 -4.99 9.26
CA VAL A 57 9.37 -6.10 10.22
C VAL A 57 10.59 -7.02 10.22
N ASN A 58 11.09 -7.58 9.12
CA ASN A 58 12.10 -8.65 9.24
C ASN A 58 13.58 -8.23 9.24
N GLY A 59 13.89 -6.94 9.05
CA GLY A 59 15.26 -6.44 9.04
C GLY A 59 15.50 -5.32 10.04
N PRO A 60 16.69 -5.24 10.67
CA PRO A 60 17.13 -4.00 11.30
C PRO A 60 17.16 -2.92 10.21
N ILE A 61 16.24 -1.95 10.27
CA ILE A 61 16.48 -0.67 9.61
C ILE A 61 17.66 -0.05 10.35
N ALA A 62 18.87 -0.40 9.91
CA ALA A 62 20.10 0.18 10.41
C ALA A 62 20.20 1.56 9.78
N ILE A 63 19.82 2.59 10.53
CA ILE A 63 20.35 3.93 10.29
C ILE A 63 21.78 3.86 10.85
N PRO A 64 22.84 3.85 10.02
CA PRO A 64 24.19 3.56 10.48
C PRO A 64 24.70 4.53 11.56
N SER A 65 24.10 5.73 11.61
CA SER A 65 24.43 6.80 12.55
C SER A 65 23.68 6.75 13.88
N ILE A 66 22.70 5.86 14.06
CA ILE A 66 21.93 5.76 15.32
C ILE A 66 21.95 4.31 15.80
N PRO A 67 22.62 4.01 16.93
CA PRO A 67 22.60 2.67 17.53
C PRO A 67 21.24 2.42 18.20
N THR A 68 20.18 2.27 17.40
CA THR A 68 18.85 1.95 17.90
C THR A 68 18.75 0.42 18.07
N PRO A 69 18.42 -0.08 19.28
CA PRO A 69 18.19 -1.51 19.47
C PRO A 69 17.14 -2.04 18.50
N ALA A 70 17.41 -3.17 17.85
CA ALA A 70 16.54 -3.74 16.82
C ALA A 70 15.11 -4.04 17.31
N THR A 71 14.95 -4.31 18.61
CA THR A 71 13.65 -4.49 19.26
C THR A 71 12.82 -3.22 19.29
N LEU A 72 13.44 -2.07 19.56
CA LEU A 72 12.78 -0.77 19.58
C LEU A 72 12.36 -0.36 18.16
N VAL A 73 13.25 -0.52 17.17
CA VAL A 73 12.94 -0.25 15.75
C VAL A 73 11.73 -1.08 15.31
N ARG A 74 11.75 -2.39 15.59
CA ARG A 74 10.65 -3.28 15.23
C ARG A 74 9.32 -2.88 15.91
N ALA A 75 9.35 -2.58 17.20
CA ALA A 75 8.16 -2.17 17.95
C ALA A 75 7.58 -0.85 17.42
N THR A 76 8.43 0.17 17.19
CA THR A 76 8.02 1.45 16.62
C THR A 76 7.39 1.28 15.25
N MET A 77 7.94 0.41 14.40
CA MET A 77 7.40 0.14 13.08
C MET A 77 6.07 -0.60 13.12
N GLN A 78 5.92 -1.60 13.99
CA GLN A 78 4.64 -2.28 14.17
C GLN A 78 3.55 -1.32 14.64
N VAL A 79 3.87 -0.41 15.58
CA VAL A 79 2.94 0.62 16.03
C VAL A 79 2.61 1.59 14.90
N SER A 80 3.61 2.07 14.15
CA SER A 80 3.37 3.00 13.03
C SER A 80 2.52 2.38 11.93
N TRP A 81 2.69 1.09 11.65
CA TRP A 81 1.83 0.36 10.71
C TRP A 81 0.39 0.26 11.18
N ARG A 82 0.19 -0.13 12.44
CA ARG A 82 -1.16 -0.21 13.03
C ARG A 82 -1.87 1.14 13.10
N LEU A 83 -1.14 2.25 13.04
CA LEU A 83 -1.70 3.59 12.96
C LEU A 83 -1.93 4.05 11.52
N TYR A 84 -1.26 3.41 10.54
CA TYR A 84 -1.38 3.74 9.12
C TYR A 84 -2.50 2.94 8.43
N ALA A 85 -2.63 1.66 8.76
CA ALA A 85 -3.71 0.77 8.32
C ALA A 85 -4.99 1.02 9.12
#